data_AF-A0A8S4RWG9-F1
#
_entry.id   AF-A0A8S4RWG9-F1
#
_cell.length_a   1.000
_cell.length_b   1.000
_cell.length_c   1.000
_cell.angle_alpha   90.00
_cell.angle_beta   90.00
_cell.angle_gamma   90.00
#
_symmetry.space_group_name_H-M   'P 1'
#
loop_
_entity.id
_entity.type
_entity.pdbx_description
1 polymer ?
#
loop_
_entity_poly.entity_id
_entity_poly.type
_entity_poly.pdbx_seq_one_letter_code
_entity_poly.pdbx_strand_id
1 'polypeptide(L)'
;MVLMVFTVTNLHNVLQVLQLTCSQVRDFVDGHNSRRLRLAKGEIPNQPAASDMGQVVWDDELAAKASEWASHYKFSHNPDRSI
;
A
#
# COMPACT_ATOMS: atom_id res chain seq x y z
N MET A 1 40.69 19.43 -26.00
CA MET A 1 40.16 19.18 -24.64
C MET A 1 38.68 18.87 -24.76
N VAL A 2 38.35 17.61 -25.01
CA VAL A 2 36.96 17.12 -25.02
C VAL A 2 36.84 16.17 -23.83
N LEU A 3 36.70 16.77 -22.66
CA LEU A 3 36.37 16.11 -21.39
C LEU A 3 35.41 17.07 -20.67
N MET A 4 34.39 16.52 -20.01
CA MET A 4 33.15 17.16 -19.51
C MET A 4 32.08 17.20 -20.61
N VAL A 5 31.00 16.42 -20.61
CA VAL A 5 30.17 15.99 -19.47
C VAL A 5 29.47 14.67 -19.86
N PHE A 6 30.15 13.54 -19.66
CA PHE A 6 29.44 12.28 -19.39
C PHE A 6 28.97 12.36 -17.94
N THR A 7 27.68 12.61 -17.73
CA THR A 7 26.85 12.29 -16.54
C THR A 7 25.65 13.25 -16.44
N VAL A 8 24.87 13.38 -17.50
CA VAL A 8 23.42 13.49 -17.29
C VAL A 8 22.90 12.06 -17.22
N THR A 9 23.35 11.30 -16.22
CA THR A 9 22.73 10.03 -15.88
C THR A 9 21.34 10.40 -15.36
N ASN A 10 20.36 10.21 -16.24
CA ASN A 10 18.99 9.86 -15.92
C ASN A 10 18.47 10.46 -14.62
N LEU A 11 17.79 11.60 -14.72
CA LEU A 11 16.77 11.96 -13.74
C LEU A 11 15.60 10.97 -13.92
N HIS A 12 15.83 9.70 -13.59
CA HIS A 12 14.73 8.81 -13.30
C HIS A 12 14.12 9.36 -12.02
N ASN A 13 13.02 10.10 -12.16
CA ASN A 13 12.03 10.21 -11.10
C ASN A 13 11.46 8.79 -10.86
N VAL A 14 12.29 7.87 -10.36
CA VAL A 14 11.80 6.65 -9.76
C VAL A 14 11.13 7.14 -8.49
N LEU A 15 9.81 7.03 -8.46
CA LEU A 15 9.05 7.15 -7.24
C LEU A 15 9.72 6.21 -6.22
N GLN A 16 10.47 6.79 -5.28
CA GLN A 16 11.17 5.97 -4.29
C GLN A 16 10.09 5.27 -3.47
N VAL A 17 10.01 3.94 -3.61
CA VAL A 17 9.10 3.13 -2.80
C VAL A 17 9.40 3.42 -1.34
N LEU A 18 8.42 3.97 -0.63
CA LEU A 18 8.56 4.29 0.79
C LEU A 18 8.71 3.00 1.59
N GLN A 19 9.85 2.84 2.26
CA GLN A 19 10.02 1.78 3.24
C GLN A 19 9.24 2.15 4.50
N LEU A 20 8.25 1.33 4.86
CA LEU A 20 7.41 1.58 6.03
C LEU A 20 8.14 1.17 7.32
N THR A 21 8.04 2.00 8.36
CA THR A 21 8.51 1.65 9.69
C THR A 21 7.54 0.69 10.38
N CYS A 22 8.00 -0.02 11.41
CA CYS A 22 7.13 -0.88 12.22
C CYS A 22 5.95 -0.11 12.85
N SER A 23 6.12 1.18 13.17
CA SER A 23 5.03 2.01 13.69
C SER A 23 4.00 2.31 12.62
N GLN A 24 4.43 2.63 11.40
CA GLN A 24 3.52 2.88 10.27
C GLN A 24 2.71 1.63 9.89
N VAL A 25 3.37 0.46 9.88
CA VAL A 25 2.68 -0.83 9.66
C VAL A 25 1.63 -1.07 10.74
N ARG A 26 1.97 -0.82 12.01
CA ARG A 26 1.02 -0.95 13.12
C ARG A 26 -0.16 -0.01 12.98
N ASP A 27 0.09 1.27 12.76
CA ASP A 27 -0.97 2.28 12.61
C ASP A 27 -1.90 1.94 11.43
N PHE A 28 -1.34 1.41 10.34
CA PHE A 28 -2.11 0.94 9.19
C PHE A 28 -3.05 -0.22 9.58
N VAL A 29 -2.52 -1.28 10.20
CA VAL A 29 -3.31 -2.46 10.58
C VAL A 29 -4.35 -2.11 11.63
N ASP A 30 -3.97 -1.36 12.67
CA ASP A 30 -4.87 -0.95 13.75
C ASP A 30 -5.98 -0.03 13.24
N GLY A 31 -5.67 0.89 12.33
CA GLY A 31 -6.66 1.75 11.69
C GLY A 31 -7.70 0.96 10.88
N HIS A 32 -7.26 -0.06 10.13
CA HIS A 32 -8.17 -0.94 9.40
C HIS A 32 -9.06 -1.74 10.35
N ASN A 33 -8.46 -2.38 11.36
CA ASN A 33 -9.19 -3.21 12.31
C ASN A 33 -10.17 -2.39 13.16
N SER A 34 -9.82 -1.16 13.53
CA SER A 34 -10.73 -0.23 14.21
C SER A 34 -11.97 0.06 13.37
N ARG A 35 -11.81 0.38 12.07
CA ARG A 35 -12.95 0.61 11.18
C ARG A 35 -13.78 -0.66 10.94
N ARG A 36 -13.13 -1.81 10.73
CA ARG A 36 -13.80 -3.11 10.55
C ARG A 36 -14.64 -3.48 11.76
N LEU A 37 -14.14 -3.24 12.98
CA LEU A 37 -14.88 -3.46 14.22
C LEU A 37 -16.12 -2.55 14.31
N ARG A 38 -15.98 -1.26 13.99
CA ARG A 38 -17.12 -0.32 13.97
C ARG A 38 -18.18 -0.73 12.96
N LEU A 39 -17.75 -1.18 11.78
CA LEU A 39 -18.66 -1.70 10.76
C LEU A 39 -19.37 -2.98 11.24
N ALA A 40 -18.66 -3.92 11.85
CA ALA A 40 -19.24 -5.14 12.40
C ALA A 40 -20.32 -4.84 13.47
N LYS A 41 -20.13 -3.78 14.25
CA LYS A 41 -21.11 -3.31 15.24
C LYS A 41 -22.30 -2.53 14.66
N GLY A 42 -22.30 -2.24 13.35
CA GLY A 42 -23.33 -1.41 12.72
C GLY A 42 -23.21 0.08 13.09
N GLU A 43 -22.04 0.54 13.52
CA GLU A 43 -21.81 1.93 13.94
C GLU A 43 -21.47 2.88 12.76
N ILE A 44 -21.44 2.36 11.53
CA ILE A 44 -21.13 3.13 10.32
C ILE A 44 -22.45 3.47 9.60
N PRO A 45 -22.82 4.76 9.48
CA PRO A 45 -24.04 5.15 8.79
C PRO A 45 -24.12 4.62 7.36
N ASN A 46 -25.30 4.17 6.95
CA ASN A 46 -25.57 3.61 5.62
C ASN A 46 -24.76 2.35 5.28
N GLN A 47 -24.21 1.66 6.27
CA GLN A 47 -23.55 0.36 6.09
C GLN A 47 -24.13 -0.64 7.11
N PRO A 48 -24.67 -1.78 6.67
CA PRO A 48 -25.22 -2.77 7.58
C PRO A 48 -24.13 -3.39 8.46
N ALA A 49 -24.52 -3.81 9.66
CA ALA A 49 -23.64 -4.60 10.54
C ALA A 49 -23.21 -5.89 9.83
N ALA A 50 -21.90 -6.15 9.80
CA ALA A 50 -21.37 -7.40 9.27
C ALA A 50 -21.44 -8.51 10.32
N SER A 51 -22.05 -9.65 9.98
CA SER A 51 -22.21 -10.80 10.89
C SER A 51 -20.92 -11.58 11.14
N ASP A 52 -19.98 -11.55 10.20
CA ASP A 52 -18.68 -12.21 10.30
C ASP A 52 -17.59 -11.34 9.67
N MET A 53 -16.91 -10.55 10.51
CA MET A 53 -15.90 -9.58 10.08
C MET A 53 -14.60 -9.82 10.86
N GLY A 54 -13.72 -10.64 10.29
CA GLY A 54 -12.41 -10.92 10.87
C GLY A 54 -11.47 -9.71 10.90
N GLN A 55 -10.43 -9.80 11.72
CA GLN A 55 -9.33 -8.82 11.70
C GLN A 55 -8.38 -9.09 10.53
N VAL A 56 -7.74 -8.04 10.03
CA VAL A 56 -6.64 -8.13 9.06
C VAL A 56 -5.31 -8.12 9.79
N VAL A 57 -4.32 -8.77 9.18
CA VAL A 57 -2.92 -8.78 9.63
C VAL A 57 -2.04 -8.19 8.54
N TRP A 58 -0.85 -7.73 8.93
CA TRP A 58 0.17 -7.39 7.95
C TRP A 58 0.74 -8.67 7.32
N ASP A 59 0.92 -8.64 6.01
CA ASP A 59 1.50 -9.74 5.23
C ASP A 59 2.61 -9.16 4.36
N ASP A 60 3.84 -9.68 4.54
CA ASP A 60 5.02 -9.15 3.88
C ASP A 60 5.06 -9.46 2.37
N GLU A 61 4.43 -10.56 1.94
CA GLU A 61 4.34 -10.90 0.52
C GLU A 61 3.41 -9.92 -0.20
N LEU A 62 2.23 -9.63 0.38
CA LEU A 62 1.31 -8.63 -0.12
C LEU A 62 1.93 -7.22 -0.13
N ALA A 63 2.70 -6.88 0.90
CA ALA A 63 3.41 -5.60 0.98
C ALA A 63 4.46 -5.45 -0.12
N ALA A 64 5.23 -6.51 -0.41
CA ALA A 64 6.22 -6.51 -1.48
C ALA A 64 5.57 -6.29 -2.85
N LYS A 65 4.45 -6.96 -3.13
CA LYS A 65 3.69 -6.80 -4.38
C LYS A 65 3.07 -5.42 -4.51
N ALA A 66 2.54 -4.85 -3.42
CA ALA A 66 2.04 -3.49 -3.41
C ALA A 66 3.15 -2.45 -3.69
N SER A 67 4.34 -2.68 -3.13
CA SER A 67 5.54 -1.88 -3.39
C SER A 67 5.97 -1.95 -4.86
N GLU A 68 6.04 -3.16 -5.43
CA GLU A 68 6.34 -3.36 -6.85
C GLU A 68 5.32 -2.63 -7.73
N TRP A 69 4.02 -2.80 -7.45
CA TRP A 69 2.95 -2.14 -8.19
C TRP A 69 3.07 -0.61 -8.15
N ALA A 70 3.32 -0.05 -6.96
CA ALA A 70 3.50 1.38 -6.78
C ALA A 70 4.72 1.93 -7.56
N SER A 71 5.78 1.13 -7.71
CA SER A 71 7.01 1.54 -8.41
C SER A 71 6.79 1.84 -9.91
N HIS A 72 5.77 1.25 -10.53
CA HIS A 72 5.51 1.38 -11.96
C HIS A 72 4.62 2.57 -12.34
N TYR A 73 4.15 3.37 -11.37
CA TYR A 73 3.20 4.49 -11.54
C TYR A 73 2.14 4.23 -12.63
N LYS A 74 1.26 3.25 -12.39
CA LYS A 74 0.10 3.01 -13.24
C LYS A 74 -1.18 3.23 -12.44
N PHE A 75 -1.97 4.22 -12.86
CA PHE A 75 -3.33 4.41 -12.34
C PHE A 75 -4.28 3.38 -12.96
N SER A 76 -4.04 2.11 -12.66
CA SER A 76 -4.85 0.97 -13.09
C SER A 76 -4.85 -0.09 -12.01
N HIS A 77 -5.77 -1.06 -12.13
CA HIS A 77 -5.71 -2.27 -11.32
C HIS A 77 -4.62 -3.20 -11.86
N ASN A 78 -4.07 -4.06 -10.98
CA ASN A 78 -3.25 -5.19 -11.42
C ASN A 78 -4.09 -6.07 -12.38
N PRO A 79 -3.69 -6.23 -13.67
CA PRO A 79 -4.47 -6.99 -14.64
C PRO A 79 -4.56 -8.47 -14.31
N ASP A 80 -3.58 -9.03 -13.60
CA ASP A 80 -3.53 -10.46 -13.26
C ASP A 80 -4.55 -10.83 -12.18
N ARG A 81 -4.99 -9.86 -11.35
CA ARG A 81 -5.89 -10.07 -10.19
C ARG A 81 -5.43 -11.20 -9.25
N SER A 82 -4.21 -11.68 -9.41
CA SER A 82 -3.57 -12.66 -8.55
C SER A 82 -3.14 -11.99 -7.26
N ILE A 83 -3.13 -12.79 -6.19
CA ILE A 83 -2.51 -12.40 -4.93
C ILE A 83 -1.01 -12.45 -5.09
#